data_AF-A0A183CIW5-F1
#
_entry.id   AF-A0A183CIW5-F1
#
_cell.length_a   1.000
_cell.length_b   1.000
_cell.length_c   1.000
_cell.angle_alpha   90.00
_cell.angle_beta   90.00
_cell.angle_gamma   90.00
#
_symmetry.space_group_name_H-M   'P 1'
#
loop_
_entity.id
_entity.type
_entity.pdbx_description
1 polymer ?
#
loop_
_entity_poly.entity_id
_entity_poly.type
_entity_poly.pdbx_seq_one_letter_code
_entity_poly.pdbx_strand_id
1 'polypeptide(L)'
;MFQDSFMSAQQMEYVRIKMYDSLQRIRPIALTVVDSFDFTDAELKSVLGRRDGNVYEHLLEWAKQSPINANDVLPFHEKYLGSFMKEVREEREMSKI
;
A
#
# COMPACT_ATOMS: atom_id res chain seq x y z
N MET A 1 -28.18 -1.92 -21.29
CA MET A 1 -27.73 -3.32 -21.48
C MET A 1 -28.71 -4.34 -20.92
N PHE A 2 -29.18 -4.24 -19.66
CA PHE A 2 -30.28 -5.09 -19.16
C PHE A 2 -31.69 -4.56 -19.47
N GLN A 3 -31.84 -3.24 -19.66
CA GLN A 3 -33.14 -2.60 -19.86
C GLN A 3 -33.83 -2.97 -21.19
N ASP A 4 -33.09 -3.46 -22.19
CA ASP A 4 -33.62 -3.70 -23.54
C ASP A 4 -33.71 -5.19 -23.93
N SER A 5 -33.55 -6.11 -22.97
CA SER A 5 -33.54 -7.58 -23.21
C SER A 5 -32.52 -8.07 -24.26
N PHE A 6 -31.46 -7.30 -24.53
CA PHE A 6 -30.45 -7.64 -25.53
C PHE A 6 -29.56 -8.83 -25.14
N MET A 7 -29.37 -9.08 -23.83
CA MET A 7 -28.62 -10.21 -23.31
C MET A 7 -29.40 -10.98 -22.26
N SER A 8 -29.44 -12.32 -22.39
CA SER A 8 -30.02 -13.21 -21.40
C SER A 8 -29.08 -13.42 -20.20
N ALA A 9 -29.62 -13.93 -19.09
CA ALA A 9 -28.83 -14.30 -17.91
C ALA A 9 -27.74 -15.34 -18.23
N GLN A 10 -28.01 -16.26 -19.17
CA GLN A 10 -27.06 -17.28 -19.60
C GLN A 10 -25.91 -16.68 -20.44
N GLN A 11 -26.20 -15.72 -21.32
CA GLN A 11 -25.17 -15.02 -22.09
C GLN A 11 -24.28 -14.18 -21.18
N MET A 12 -24.87 -13.57 -20.16
CA MET A 12 -24.19 -12.89 -19.07
C MET A 12 -23.23 -13.82 -18.30
N GLU A 13 -23.71 -15.00 -17.91
CA GLU A 13 -22.88 -16.03 -17.27
C GLU A 13 -21.69 -16.42 -18.16
N TYR A 14 -21.97 -16.65 -19.45
CA TYR A 14 -20.95 -17.00 -20.43
C TYR A 14 -19.86 -15.92 -20.56
N VAL A 15 -20.25 -14.65 -20.62
CA VAL A 15 -19.29 -13.53 -20.66
C VAL A 15 -18.42 -13.52 -19.41
N ARG A 16 -18.99 -13.76 -18.22
CA ARG A 16 -18.22 -13.81 -16.98
C ARG A 16 -17.19 -14.93 -16.99
N ILE A 17 -17.58 -16.13 -17.43
CA ILE A 17 -16.66 -17.27 -17.59
C ILE A 17 -15.54 -16.89 -18.56
N LYS A 18 -15.88 -16.31 -19.72
CA LYS A 18 -14.90 -15.92 -20.73
C LYS A 18 -13.96 -14.81 -20.27
N MET A 19 -14.45 -13.89 -19.43
CA MET A 19 -13.61 -12.89 -18.78
C MET A 19 -12.56 -13.56 -17.90
N TYR A 20 -12.95 -14.50 -17.04
CA TYR A 20 -12.01 -15.23 -16.19
C TYR A 20 -11.02 -16.08 -17.00
N ASP A 21 -11.49 -16.77 -18.04
CA ASP A 21 -10.63 -17.50 -18.99
C ASP A 21 -9.56 -16.56 -19.60
N SER A 22 -9.97 -15.34 -19.97
CA SER A 22 -9.09 -14.35 -20.58
C SER A 22 -8.05 -13.82 -19.58
N LEU A 23 -8.45 -13.58 -18.32
CA LEU A 23 -7.51 -13.19 -17.27
C LEU A 23 -6.45 -14.28 -17.03
N GLN A 24 -6.85 -15.56 -17.04
CA GLN A 24 -5.91 -16.68 -16.94
C GLN A 24 -4.94 -16.73 -18.12
N ARG A 25 -5.41 -16.44 -19.34
CA ARG A 25 -4.57 -16.40 -20.55
C ARG A 25 -3.58 -15.24 -20.57
N ILE A 26 -3.96 -14.08 -20.02
CA ILE A 26 -3.10 -12.89 -19.97
C ILE A 26 -2.05 -13.01 -18.86
N ARG A 27 -2.36 -13.68 -17.73
CA ARG A 27 -1.46 -13.77 -16.56
C ARG A 27 0.00 -14.12 -16.89
N PRO A 28 0.33 -15.12 -17.76
CA PRO A 28 1.72 -15.47 -18.06
C PRO A 28 2.53 -14.36 -18.74
N ILE A 29 1.85 -13.43 -19.45
CA ILE A 29 2.49 -12.33 -20.18
C ILE A 29 2.23 -10.97 -19.53
N ALA A 30 1.48 -10.91 -18.43
CA ALA A 30 1.06 -9.66 -17.81
C ALA A 30 2.25 -8.77 -17.44
N LEU A 31 3.33 -9.35 -16.91
CA LEU A 31 4.56 -8.62 -16.59
C LEU A 31 5.18 -8.02 -17.86
N THR A 32 5.35 -8.81 -18.92
CA THR A 32 5.91 -8.35 -20.20
C THR A 32 5.07 -7.25 -20.85
N VAL A 33 3.73 -7.33 -20.76
CA VAL A 33 2.84 -6.28 -21.25
C VAL A 33 3.07 -4.98 -20.48
N VAL A 34 3.23 -5.05 -19.16
CA VAL A 34 3.54 -3.87 -18.33
C VAL A 34 4.96 -3.35 -18.61
N ASP A 35 5.94 -4.23 -18.79
CA ASP A 35 7.32 -3.85 -19.10
C ASP A 35 7.45 -3.20 -20.48
N SER A 36 6.55 -3.51 -21.43
CA SER A 36 6.57 -2.95 -22.79
C SER A 36 6.33 -1.43 -22.86
N PHE A 37 5.82 -0.82 -21.78
CA PHE A 37 5.72 0.64 -21.66
C PHE A 37 7.07 1.31 -21.35
N ASP A 38 8.08 0.54 -20.96
CA ASP A 38 9.47 0.96 -20.72
C ASP A 38 9.65 2.14 -19.75
N PHE A 39 8.82 2.22 -18.70
CA PHE A 39 8.99 3.22 -17.65
C PHE A 39 10.23 2.94 -16.81
N THR A 40 11.13 3.91 -16.70
CA THR A 40 12.25 3.88 -15.77
C THR A 40 11.79 4.05 -14.32
N ASP A 41 12.58 3.59 -13.35
CA ASP A 41 12.26 3.78 -11.92
C ASP A 41 12.14 5.28 -11.55
N ALA A 42 12.86 6.15 -12.26
CA ALA A 42 12.80 7.60 -12.08
C ALA A 42 11.48 8.23 -12.57
N GLU A 43 10.86 7.64 -13.59
CA GLU A 43 9.55 8.03 -14.09
C GLU A 43 8.43 7.44 -13.23
N LEU A 44 8.54 6.15 -12.89
CA LEU A 44 7.51 5.42 -12.13
C LEU A 44 7.42 5.86 -10.67
N LYS A 45 8.54 6.26 -10.05
CA LYS A 45 8.62 6.80 -8.67
C LYS A 45 7.90 5.94 -7.63
N SER A 46 8.01 4.62 -7.76
CA SER A 46 7.34 3.67 -6.87
C SER A 46 8.35 2.67 -6.31
N VAL A 47 8.46 2.61 -4.98
CA VAL A 47 9.32 1.62 -4.31
C VAL A 47 8.76 0.20 -4.46
N LEU A 48 7.43 0.05 -4.51
CA LEU A 48 6.77 -1.26 -4.72
C LEU A 48 6.87 -1.72 -6.17
N GLY A 49 6.99 -0.80 -7.12
CA GLY A 49 7.04 -1.07 -8.56
C GLY A 49 8.44 -1.14 -9.15
N ARG A 50 9.49 -1.27 -8.33
CA ARG A 50 10.88 -1.27 -8.80
C ARG A 50 11.14 -2.36 -9.83
N ARG A 51 11.89 -2.00 -10.87
CA ARG A 51 12.25 -2.90 -11.97
C ARG A 51 13.11 -4.10 -11.53
N ASP A 52 13.95 -3.94 -10.51
CA ASP A 52 14.82 -5.02 -10.00
C ASP A 52 14.11 -6.04 -9.12
N GLY A 53 12.84 -5.81 -8.77
CA GLY A 53 12.06 -6.67 -7.89
C GLY A 53 12.53 -6.71 -6.42
N ASN A 54 13.57 -5.93 -6.04
CA ASN A 54 14.07 -5.89 -4.68
C ASN A 54 13.24 -4.92 -3.81
N VAL A 55 11.97 -5.28 -3.60
CA VAL A 55 10.98 -4.40 -2.97
C VAL A 55 11.24 -4.20 -1.49
N TYR A 56 11.53 -5.27 -0.73
CA TYR A 56 11.52 -5.20 0.73
C TYR A 56 12.69 -4.41 1.32
N GLU A 57 13.91 -4.59 0.80
CA GLU A 57 15.08 -3.86 1.27
C GLU A 57 14.92 -2.37 1.00
N HIS A 58 14.50 -2.00 -0.23
CA HIS A 58 14.28 -0.61 -0.59
C HIS A 58 13.09 0.02 0.15
N LEU A 59 12.03 -0.74 0.45
CA LEU A 59 10.92 -0.24 1.24
C LEU A 59 11.35 0.08 2.67
N LEU A 60 12.21 -0.76 3.25
CA LEU A 60 12.79 -0.52 4.57
C LEU A 60 13.70 0.71 4.57
N GLU A 61 14.58 0.84 3.58
CA GLU A 61 15.45 2.01 3.43
C GLU A 61 14.64 3.30 3.24
N TRP A 62 13.63 3.26 2.36
CA TRP A 62 12.73 4.38 2.12
C TRP A 62 12.00 4.80 3.41
N ALA A 63 11.49 3.84 4.17
CA ALA A 63 10.84 4.13 5.45
C ALA A 63 11.82 4.76 6.45
N LYS A 64 13.05 4.25 6.58
CA LYS A 64 14.08 4.81 7.46
C LYS A 64 14.45 6.25 7.09
N GLN A 65 14.46 6.58 5.79
CA GLN A 65 14.77 7.93 5.30
C GLN A 65 13.64 8.94 5.48
N SER A 66 12.47 8.51 5.97
CA SER A 66 11.35 9.42 6.23
C SER A 66 11.75 10.52 7.23
N PRO A 67 11.37 11.80 7.01
CA PRO A 67 11.75 12.91 7.89
C PRO A 67 11.36 12.73 9.36
N ILE A 68 10.30 11.96 9.64
CA ILE A 68 9.86 11.69 11.02
C ILE A 68 10.79 10.72 11.77
N ASN A 69 11.58 9.94 11.04
CA ASN A 69 12.56 9.01 11.61
C ASN A 69 13.95 9.64 11.79
N ALA A 70 14.08 10.96 11.56
CA ALA A 70 15.32 11.69 11.77
C ALA A 70 15.74 11.75 13.25
N ASN A 71 14.77 11.63 14.17
CA ASN A 71 15.00 11.55 15.60
C ASN A 71 14.30 10.31 16.16
N ASP A 72 14.96 9.56 17.04
CA ASP A 72 14.35 8.41 17.72
C ASP A 72 13.15 8.81 18.58
N VAL A 73 13.18 10.05 19.11
CA VAL A 73 12.08 10.65 19.86
C VAL A 73 11.65 11.93 19.14
N LEU A 74 10.36 11.99 18.78
CA LEU A 74 9.80 13.14 18.09
C LEU A 74 9.75 14.38 19.00
N PRO A 75 9.98 15.60 18.47
CA PRO A 75 9.87 16.84 19.26
C PRO A 75 8.50 17.03 19.93
N PHE A 76 7.43 16.50 19.31
CA PHE A 76 6.09 16.49 19.90
C PHE A 76 6.03 15.71 21.22
N HIS A 77 6.82 14.65 21.36
CA HIS A 77 6.90 13.89 22.60
C HIS A 77 7.46 14.74 23.73
N GLU A 78 8.59 15.42 23.53
CA GLU A 78 9.15 16.29 24.58
C GLU A 78 8.21 17.45 24.94
N LYS A 79 7.56 18.04 23.94
CA LYS A 79 6.76 19.25 24.14
C LYS A 79 5.40 18.99 24.80
N TYR A 80 4.76 17.87 24.49
CA TYR A 80 3.36 17.63 24.91
C TYR A 80 3.19 16.26 25.56
N LEU A 81 3.46 15.18 24.81
CA LEU A 81 3.07 13.83 25.22
C LEU A 81 3.85 13.35 26.45
N GLY A 82 5.14 13.66 26.52
CA GLY A 82 6.04 13.26 27.59
C GLY A 82 5.70 13.94 28.92
N SER A 83 5.39 15.24 28.91
CA SER A 83 4.93 15.97 30.10
C SER A 83 3.59 15.42 30.59
N PHE A 84 2.64 15.23 29.68
CA PHE A 84 1.33 14.65 30.02
C PHE A 84 1.46 13.24 30.63
N MET A 85 2.30 12.37 30.06
CA MET A 85 2.51 11.02 30.60
C MET A 85 3.16 11.03 31.98
N LYS A 86 4.03 12.00 32.28
CA LYS A 86 4.63 12.17 33.61
C LYS A 86 3.59 12.62 34.62
N GLU A 87 2.80 13.64 34.31
CA GLU A 87 1.70 14.13 35.15
C GLU A 87 0.73 13.00 35.51
N VAL A 88 0.25 12.25 34.51
CA VAL A 88 -0.67 11.11 34.72
C VAL A 88 -0.04 10.02 35.59
N ARG A 89 1.28 9.81 35.49
CA ARG A 89 1.98 8.82 36.31
C ARG A 89 2.08 9.27 37.76
N GLU A 90 2.39 10.53 38.00
CA GLU A 90 2.48 11.12 39.34
C GLU A 90 1.11 11.11 40.05
N GLU A 91 0.04 11.49 39.37
CA GLU A 91 -1.34 11.43 39.89
C GLU A 91 -1.77 10.01 40.33
N ARG A 92 -1.38 9.00 39.55
CA ARG A 92 -1.65 7.59 39.87
C ARG A 92 -0.87 7.08 41.06
N GLU A 93 0.34 7.59 41.31
CA GLU A 93 1.12 7.21 42.49
C GLU A 93 0.61 7.91 43.75
N MET A 94 0.19 9.18 43.62
CA MET A 94 -0.46 9.94 44.70
C MET A 94 -1.81 9.35 45.12
N SER A 95 -2.57 8.78 44.18
CA SER A 95 -3.88 8.15 44.46
C SER A 95 -3.78 6.76 45.13
N LYS A 96 -2.57 6.20 45.26
CA LYS A 96 -2.34 4.89 45.92
C LYS A 96 -1.94 5.00 47.39
N ILE A 97 -1.73 6.22 47.88
CA ILE A 97 -1.42 6.57 49.28
C ILE A 97 -2.73 6.99 49.96
#